data_AF-A0A0G4IA96-F1
#
_entry.id   AF-A0A0G4IA96-F1
#
_cell.length_a   1.000
_cell.length_b   1.000
_cell.length_c   1.000
_cell.angle_alpha   90.00
_cell.angle_beta   90.00
_cell.angle_gamma   90.00
#
_symmetry.space_group_name_H-M   'P 1'
#
loop_
_entity.id
_entity.type
_entity.pdbx_description
1 polymer ?
#
loop_
_entity_poly.entity_id
_entity_poly.type
_entity_poly.pdbx_seq_one_letter_code
_entity_poly.pdbx_strand_id
1 'polypeptide(L)'
;MEMGAADVIAAFLTSKDHNAKRVGATLPSVLPRVPEENPFKDIPDNKYEELRRMAAEYEPGDMYLVEMGLYGLPCVAQLFDHKLEGVCNELGFKRVDAAIAVKAPPEGGRAQAIVMNWIDDLLTGAPPKEHKALQETFNQRLGFRSVCVIGEGSERKFSGVDISRVSTGEIHLSQGSYLENTDTAPLWEILKEKRPSKPWKDLDGKSAKPSTQEEIDNQYEKPICAGVGTLQ
;
A
#
# COMPACT_ATOMS: atom_id res chain seq x y z
N MET A 1 -9.94 12.19 17.56
CA MET A 1 -9.93 11.39 16.31
C MET A 1 -9.71 9.95 16.71
N GLU A 2 -10.54 9.04 16.25
CA GLU A 2 -10.34 7.59 16.30
C GLU A 2 -9.48 7.17 15.11
N MET A 3 -8.63 6.18 15.33
CA MET A 3 -7.67 5.69 14.35
C MET A 3 -7.90 4.22 14.11
N GLY A 4 -7.68 3.78 12.88
CA GLY A 4 -7.60 2.37 12.59
C GLY A 4 -6.72 2.08 11.39
N ALA A 5 -6.17 0.88 11.39
CA ALA A 5 -5.28 0.38 10.37
C ALA A 5 -5.92 -0.84 9.71
N ALA A 6 -5.75 -0.96 8.41
CA ALA A 6 -6.25 -2.07 7.63
C ALA A 6 -5.13 -2.67 6.79
N ASP A 7 -5.10 -4.01 6.74
CA ASP A 7 -4.26 -4.78 5.82
C ASP A 7 -4.92 -4.75 4.43
N VAL A 8 -4.18 -4.19 3.46
CA VAL A 8 -4.61 -4.03 2.07
C VAL A 8 -3.92 -5.01 1.10
N ILE A 9 -3.23 -6.05 1.59
CA ILE A 9 -2.64 -7.10 0.75
C ILE A 9 -3.70 -7.68 -0.20
N ALA A 10 -4.90 -7.96 0.31
CA ALA A 10 -6.01 -8.47 -0.51
C ALA A 10 -6.50 -7.45 -1.56
N ALA A 11 -6.36 -6.16 -1.29
CA ALA A 11 -6.74 -5.10 -2.23
C ALA A 11 -5.77 -5.04 -3.43
N PHE A 12 -4.48 -5.30 -3.23
CA PHE A 12 -3.53 -5.44 -4.34
C PHE A 12 -3.90 -6.61 -5.24
N LEU A 13 -4.17 -7.77 -4.64
CA LEU A 13 -4.48 -9.01 -5.36
C LEU A 13 -5.80 -8.95 -6.15
N THR A 14 -6.69 -8.01 -5.85
CA THR A 14 -7.96 -7.83 -6.57
C THR A 14 -7.93 -6.69 -7.58
N SER A 15 -6.84 -5.94 -7.64
CA SER A 15 -6.68 -4.84 -8.58
C SER A 15 -6.23 -5.39 -9.93
N LYS A 16 -7.11 -5.31 -10.94
CA LYS A 16 -6.80 -5.75 -12.30
C LYS A 16 -5.84 -4.75 -12.96
N ASP A 17 -4.82 -5.26 -13.63
CA ASP A 17 -3.93 -4.43 -14.44
C ASP A 17 -4.58 -4.14 -15.79
N HIS A 18 -5.04 -2.88 -15.95
CA HIS A 18 -5.65 -2.36 -17.18
C HIS A 18 -4.69 -1.50 -18.01
N ASN A 19 -3.41 -1.46 -17.67
CA ASN A 19 -2.44 -0.64 -18.38
C ASN A 19 -2.22 -1.13 -19.82
N ALA A 20 -1.91 -0.20 -20.73
CA ALA A 20 -1.57 -0.52 -22.12
C ALA A 20 -0.32 -1.39 -22.24
N LYS A 21 0.60 -1.30 -21.25
CA LYS A 21 1.75 -2.18 -21.09
C LYS A 21 1.55 -2.99 -19.81
N ARG A 22 1.34 -4.31 -19.95
CA ARG A 22 1.12 -5.22 -18.82
C ARG A 22 2.41 -5.97 -18.49
N VAL A 23 2.56 -6.34 -17.22
CA VAL A 23 3.70 -7.17 -16.81
C VAL A 23 3.49 -8.60 -17.30
N GLY A 24 4.51 -9.15 -17.95
CA GLY A 24 4.62 -10.58 -18.22
C GLY A 24 5.44 -11.26 -17.12
N ALA A 25 5.05 -12.46 -16.72
CA ALA A 25 5.84 -13.34 -15.88
C ALA A 25 6.26 -14.56 -16.69
N THR A 26 7.56 -14.83 -16.75
CA THR A 26 8.08 -16.08 -17.30
C THR A 26 8.01 -17.15 -16.22
N LEU A 27 7.37 -18.27 -16.53
CA LEU A 27 7.33 -19.40 -15.62
C LEU A 27 8.72 -20.06 -15.55
N PRO A 28 9.11 -20.62 -14.39
CA PRO A 28 10.31 -21.44 -14.32
C PRO A 28 10.27 -22.58 -15.35
N SER A 29 11.44 -22.92 -15.88
CA SER A 29 11.59 -24.06 -16.81
C SER A 29 11.25 -25.41 -16.17
N VAL A 30 11.15 -25.45 -14.84
CA VAL A 30 10.73 -26.61 -14.06
C VAL A 30 9.65 -26.16 -13.08
N LEU A 31 8.41 -26.59 -13.33
CA LEU A 31 7.30 -26.34 -12.42
C LEU A 31 7.17 -27.46 -11.38
N PRO A 32 6.77 -27.13 -10.14
CA PRO A 32 6.44 -28.15 -9.15
C PRO A 32 5.23 -28.98 -9.61
N ARG A 33 5.23 -30.28 -9.29
CA ARG A 33 4.06 -31.13 -9.54
C ARG A 33 2.90 -30.66 -8.66
N VAL A 34 1.79 -30.31 -9.29
CA VAL A 34 0.56 -29.95 -8.58
C VAL A 34 0.02 -31.20 -7.87
N PRO A 35 -0.24 -31.16 -6.55
CA PRO A 35 -0.72 -32.32 -5.79
C PRO A 35 -2.05 -32.87 -6.35
N GLU A 36 -2.22 -34.20 -6.30
CA GLU A 36 -3.47 -34.82 -6.75
C GLU A 36 -4.61 -34.59 -5.78
N GLU A 37 -4.33 -34.72 -4.48
CA GLU A 37 -5.26 -34.42 -3.41
C GLU A 37 -5.18 -32.94 -3.04
N ASN A 38 -6.32 -32.36 -2.65
CA ASN A 38 -6.41 -30.97 -2.22
C ASN A 38 -5.69 -30.75 -0.88
N PRO A 39 -4.58 -30.00 -0.85
CA PRO A 39 -3.84 -29.77 0.40
C PRO A 39 -4.43 -28.59 1.21
N PHE A 40 -5.38 -27.83 0.65
CA PHE A 40 -5.87 -26.58 1.22
C PHE A 40 -7.20 -26.79 1.94
N LYS A 41 -7.24 -26.46 3.24
CA LYS A 41 -8.44 -26.64 4.08
C LYS A 41 -9.54 -25.62 3.78
N ASP A 42 -9.17 -24.49 3.20
CA ASP A 42 -10.04 -23.34 2.90
C ASP A 42 -10.53 -23.31 1.45
N ILE A 43 -10.04 -24.22 0.60
CA ILE A 43 -10.47 -24.36 -0.78
C ILE A 43 -11.33 -25.62 -0.90
N PRO A 44 -12.59 -25.52 -1.36
CA PRO A 44 -13.40 -26.70 -1.64
C PRO A 44 -12.81 -27.55 -2.78
N ASP A 45 -12.94 -28.87 -2.71
CA ASP A 45 -12.32 -29.81 -3.67
C ASP A 45 -12.70 -29.53 -5.12
N ASN A 46 -13.96 -29.14 -5.39
CA ASN A 46 -14.40 -28.79 -6.74
C ASN A 46 -13.64 -27.58 -7.32
N LYS A 47 -13.36 -26.58 -6.48
CA LYS A 47 -12.57 -25.40 -6.87
C LYS A 47 -11.10 -25.76 -7.02
N TYR A 48 -10.59 -26.67 -6.17
CA TYR A 48 -9.22 -27.18 -6.31
C TYR A 48 -9.01 -27.91 -7.64
N GLU A 49 -9.95 -28.79 -8.04
CA GLU A 49 -9.90 -29.47 -9.33
C GLU A 49 -9.94 -28.50 -10.52
N GLU A 50 -10.74 -27.44 -10.45
CA GLU A 50 -10.73 -26.37 -11.45
C GLU A 50 -9.37 -25.68 -11.52
N LEU A 51 -8.79 -25.31 -10.38
CA LEU A 51 -7.46 -24.70 -10.31
C LEU A 51 -6.37 -25.63 -10.86
N ARG A 52 -6.45 -26.94 -10.59
CA ARG A 52 -5.54 -27.93 -11.17
C ARG A 52 -5.63 -27.99 -12.68
N ARG A 53 -6.85 -27.98 -13.23
CA ARG A 53 -7.05 -27.96 -14.68
C ARG A 53 -6.47 -26.70 -15.31
N MET A 54 -6.73 -25.54 -14.71
CA MET A 54 -6.15 -24.27 -15.17
C MET A 54 -4.62 -24.29 -15.09
N ALA A 55 -4.04 -24.81 -14.00
CA ALA A 55 -2.59 -24.91 -13.85
C ALA A 55 -1.94 -25.81 -14.92
N ALA A 56 -2.65 -26.82 -15.41
CA ALA A 56 -2.17 -27.72 -16.46
C ALA A 56 -2.14 -27.06 -17.86
N GLU A 57 -2.77 -25.89 -18.05
CA GLU A 57 -2.70 -25.13 -19.30
C GLU A 57 -1.41 -24.30 -19.43
N TYR A 58 -0.61 -24.22 -18.35
CA TYR A 58 0.63 -23.45 -18.32
C TYR A 58 1.85 -24.30 -18.64
N GLU A 59 2.66 -23.83 -19.56
CA GLU A 59 3.90 -24.45 -20.01
C GLU A 59 5.11 -23.88 -19.25
N PRO A 60 6.01 -24.74 -18.74
CA PRO A 60 7.25 -24.29 -18.12
C PRO A 60 8.12 -23.47 -19.09
N GLY A 61 8.67 -22.35 -18.62
CA GLY A 61 9.52 -21.47 -19.44
C GLY A 61 8.78 -20.46 -20.31
N ASP A 62 7.47 -20.58 -20.47
CA ASP A 62 6.66 -19.64 -21.25
C ASP A 62 6.34 -18.37 -20.47
N MET A 63 6.05 -17.30 -21.22
CA MET A 63 5.69 -15.99 -20.67
C MET A 63 4.17 -15.79 -20.69
N TYR A 64 3.61 -15.48 -19.52
CA TYR A 64 2.18 -15.23 -19.33
C TYR A 64 1.94 -13.80 -18.85
N LEU A 65 0.83 -13.20 -19.28
CA LEU A 65 0.44 -11.88 -18.80
C LEU A 65 -0.12 -11.98 -17.37
N VAL A 66 0.39 -11.12 -16.50
CA VAL A 66 -0.12 -10.99 -15.14
C VAL A 66 -1.42 -10.17 -15.19
N GLU A 67 -2.54 -10.79 -14.85
CA GLU A 67 -3.84 -10.11 -14.92
C GLU A 67 -4.19 -9.28 -13.68
N MET A 68 -3.68 -9.68 -12.52
CA MET A 68 -3.95 -9.06 -11.23
C MET A 68 -2.66 -8.54 -10.59
N GLY A 69 -2.78 -7.52 -9.74
CA GLY A 69 -1.62 -6.96 -9.08
C GLY A 69 -0.94 -7.95 -8.14
N LEU A 70 0.19 -8.52 -8.58
CA LEU A 70 1.06 -9.31 -7.71
C LEU A 70 1.87 -8.39 -6.81
N TYR A 71 1.73 -8.60 -5.50
CA TYR A 71 2.51 -7.87 -4.50
C TYR A 71 4.01 -7.93 -4.80
N GLY A 72 4.69 -6.78 -4.72
CA GLY A 72 6.11 -6.64 -5.04
C GLY A 72 6.42 -6.30 -6.49
N LEU A 73 5.43 -6.32 -7.41
CA LEU A 73 5.63 -5.77 -8.75
C LEU A 73 5.62 -4.23 -8.72
N PRO A 74 6.51 -3.56 -9.48
CA PRO A 74 6.57 -2.09 -9.51
C PRO A 74 5.25 -1.42 -9.88
N CYS A 75 4.44 -2.05 -10.75
CA CYS A 75 3.17 -1.49 -11.21
C CYS A 75 2.04 -1.58 -10.18
N VAL A 76 2.16 -2.43 -9.17
CA VAL A 76 1.03 -2.81 -8.29
C VAL A 76 0.78 -1.78 -7.21
N ALA A 77 1.86 -1.17 -6.71
CA ALA A 77 1.76 0.01 -5.86
C ALA A 77 0.97 1.12 -6.57
N GLN A 78 1.26 1.40 -7.85
CA GLN A 78 0.57 2.43 -8.64
C GLN A 78 -0.90 2.09 -8.91
N LEU A 79 -1.21 0.84 -9.25
CA LEU A 79 -2.60 0.41 -9.49
C LEU A 79 -3.47 0.59 -8.24
N PHE A 80 -2.96 0.18 -7.08
CA PHE A 80 -3.66 0.40 -5.82
C PHE A 80 -3.72 1.87 -5.45
N ASP A 81 -2.64 2.62 -5.63
CA ASP A 81 -2.59 4.05 -5.33
C ASP A 81 -3.62 4.82 -6.14
N HIS A 82 -3.76 4.52 -7.44
CA HIS A 82 -4.78 5.13 -8.29
C HIS A 82 -6.21 4.76 -7.84
N LYS A 83 -6.44 3.50 -7.45
CA LYS A 83 -7.73 3.06 -6.90
C LYS A 83 -8.04 3.78 -5.59
N LEU A 84 -7.07 3.87 -4.68
CA LEU A 84 -7.18 4.57 -3.41
C LEU A 84 -7.45 6.06 -3.63
N GLU A 85 -6.73 6.71 -4.54
CA GLU A 85 -6.90 8.10 -4.92
C GLU A 85 -8.31 8.36 -5.46
N GLY A 86 -8.83 7.48 -6.33
CA GLY A 86 -10.21 7.56 -6.81
C GLY A 86 -11.23 7.54 -5.67
N VAL A 87 -11.09 6.60 -4.73
CA VAL A 87 -11.97 6.54 -3.54
C VAL A 87 -11.82 7.79 -2.66
N CYS A 88 -10.59 8.24 -2.42
CA CYS A 88 -10.30 9.45 -1.65
C CYS A 88 -10.96 10.69 -2.27
N ASN A 89 -10.83 10.87 -3.58
CA ASN A 89 -11.42 11.99 -4.32
C ASN A 89 -12.95 11.98 -4.24
N GLU A 90 -13.59 10.82 -4.43
CA GLU A 90 -15.05 10.68 -4.28
C GLU A 90 -15.54 11.00 -2.87
N LEU A 91 -14.74 10.68 -1.85
CA LEU A 91 -15.05 10.97 -0.44
C LEU A 91 -14.68 12.40 -0.01
N GLY A 92 -14.12 13.20 -0.93
CA GLY A 92 -13.73 14.60 -0.70
C GLY A 92 -12.42 14.78 0.06
N PHE A 93 -11.55 13.77 0.06
CA PHE A 93 -10.17 13.91 0.52
C PHE A 93 -9.33 14.61 -0.54
N LYS A 94 -8.27 15.30 -0.10
CA LYS A 94 -7.26 15.89 -0.95
C LYS A 94 -5.89 15.35 -0.57
N ARG A 95 -5.12 14.91 -1.56
CA ARG A 95 -3.75 14.45 -1.37
C ARG A 95 -2.87 15.63 -0.93
N VAL A 96 -2.08 15.43 0.12
CA VAL A 96 -1.14 16.41 0.68
C VAL A 96 0.32 15.96 0.53
N ASP A 97 0.52 14.66 0.35
CA ASP A 97 1.79 13.96 0.20
C ASP A 97 1.50 12.65 -0.55
N ALA A 98 2.47 12.03 -1.22
CA ALA A 98 2.30 10.76 -1.94
C ALA A 98 1.53 9.72 -1.12
N ALA A 99 1.87 9.61 0.16
CA ALA A 99 1.30 8.64 1.09
C ALA A 99 0.08 9.15 1.89
N ILE A 100 -0.31 10.44 1.77
CA ILE A 100 -1.22 11.06 2.74
C ILE A 100 -2.30 11.88 2.04
N ALA A 101 -3.56 11.61 2.39
CA ALA A 101 -4.71 12.38 1.99
C ALA A 101 -5.49 12.89 3.21
N VAL A 102 -5.96 14.13 3.15
CA VAL A 102 -6.72 14.76 4.24
C VAL A 102 -8.05 15.29 3.74
N LYS A 103 -9.07 15.16 4.58
CA LYS A 103 -10.36 15.82 4.40
C LYS A 103 -10.40 17.02 5.33
N ALA A 104 -10.27 18.22 4.78
CA ALA A 104 -10.28 19.48 5.54
C ALA A 104 -11.62 20.22 5.34
N PRO A 105 -12.07 21.03 6.32
CA PRO A 105 -13.24 21.86 6.14
C PRO A 105 -13.01 22.94 5.05
N PRO A 106 -14.08 23.41 4.38
CA PRO A 106 -13.99 24.36 3.25
C PRO A 106 -13.26 25.67 3.58
N GLU A 107 -13.35 26.13 4.83
CA GLU A 107 -12.84 27.43 5.28
C GLU A 107 -11.35 27.40 5.69
N GLY A 108 -10.69 26.23 5.56
CA GLY A 108 -9.40 25.98 6.17
C GLY A 108 -9.54 25.70 7.67
N GLY A 109 -8.79 24.73 8.17
CA GLY A 109 -8.91 24.28 9.56
C GLY A 109 -8.28 22.91 9.78
N ARG A 110 -8.41 22.37 10.99
CA ARG A 110 -7.88 21.05 11.33
C ARG A 110 -8.55 19.99 10.44
N ALA A 111 -7.75 19.11 9.85
CA ALA A 111 -8.26 17.94 9.13
C ALA A 111 -9.34 17.22 9.93
N GLN A 112 -10.49 17.01 9.29
CA GLN A 112 -11.62 16.24 9.83
C GLN A 112 -11.31 14.75 9.72
N ALA A 113 -10.68 14.31 8.64
CA ALA A 113 -10.22 12.95 8.48
C ALA A 113 -8.87 12.90 7.76
N ILE A 114 -8.12 11.82 7.99
CA ILE A 114 -6.81 11.55 7.39
C ILE A 114 -6.81 10.11 6.90
N VAL A 115 -6.22 9.89 5.74
CA VAL A 115 -5.91 8.57 5.19
C VAL A 115 -4.42 8.57 4.88
N MET A 116 -3.71 7.52 5.29
CA MET A 116 -2.33 7.31 4.92
C MET A 116 -2.12 5.88 4.42
N ASN A 117 -1.57 5.72 3.23
CA ASN A 117 -1.09 4.44 2.74
C ASN A 117 0.38 4.27 3.08
N TRP A 118 0.75 3.09 3.56
CA TRP A 118 2.13 2.74 3.81
C TRP A 118 2.36 1.27 3.44
N ILE A 119 3.08 1.03 2.35
CA ILE A 119 3.34 -0.31 1.80
C ILE A 119 2.01 -1.08 1.63
N ASP A 120 1.70 -1.99 2.54
CA ASP A 120 0.56 -2.89 2.56
C ASP A 120 -0.47 -2.58 3.65
N ASP A 121 -0.29 -1.45 4.34
CA ASP A 121 -1.19 -0.95 5.36
C ASP A 121 -1.89 0.34 4.92
N LEU A 122 -3.17 0.47 5.29
CA LEU A 122 -3.93 1.71 5.18
C LEU A 122 -4.34 2.20 6.56
N LEU A 123 -3.85 3.39 6.94
CA LEU A 123 -4.20 4.09 8.15
C LEU A 123 -5.33 5.08 7.88
N THR A 124 -6.31 5.09 8.76
CA THR A 124 -7.49 5.95 8.68
C THR A 124 -7.72 6.64 10.02
N GLY A 125 -7.94 7.95 9.99
CA GLY A 125 -8.26 8.77 11.14
C GLY A 125 -9.50 9.61 10.89
N ALA A 126 -10.49 9.56 11.78
CA ALA A 126 -11.70 10.38 11.70
C ALA A 126 -12.33 10.60 13.09
N PRO A 127 -13.33 11.46 13.29
CA PRO A 127 -14.05 11.53 14.56
C PRO A 127 -14.70 10.18 14.87
N PRO A 128 -14.83 9.76 16.15
CA PRO A 128 -15.32 8.43 16.51
C PRO A 128 -16.66 8.04 15.85
N LYS A 129 -17.56 9.02 15.70
CA LYS A 129 -18.87 8.80 15.05
C LYS A 129 -18.78 8.47 13.56
N GLU A 130 -17.72 8.91 12.89
CA GLU A 130 -17.54 8.82 11.44
C GLU A 130 -16.51 7.76 11.04
N HIS A 131 -15.61 7.38 11.95
CA HIS A 131 -14.50 6.46 11.68
C HIS A 131 -14.97 5.08 11.23
N LYS A 132 -15.96 4.50 11.92
CA LYS A 132 -16.53 3.20 11.52
C LYS A 132 -17.10 3.23 10.10
N ALA A 133 -17.90 4.25 9.77
CA ALA A 133 -18.49 4.40 8.43
C ALA A 133 -17.41 4.62 7.36
N LEU A 134 -16.35 5.36 7.70
CA LEU A 134 -15.20 5.56 6.81
C LEU A 134 -14.50 4.22 6.52
N GLN A 135 -14.21 3.43 7.56
CA GLN A 135 -13.57 2.12 7.40
C GLN A 135 -14.44 1.13 6.62
N GLU A 136 -15.74 1.07 6.90
CA GLU A 136 -16.67 0.21 6.17
C GLU A 136 -16.75 0.59 4.68
N THR A 137 -16.80 1.89 4.38
CA THR A 137 -16.81 2.41 3.00
C THR A 137 -15.53 2.04 2.25
N PHE A 138 -14.38 2.27 2.88
CA PHE A 138 -13.10 1.91 2.28
C PHE A 138 -12.97 0.39 2.11
N ASN A 139 -13.37 -0.40 3.09
CA ASN A 139 -13.34 -1.87 3.00
C ASN A 139 -14.21 -2.37 1.84
N GLN A 140 -15.43 -1.85 1.70
CA GLN A 140 -16.34 -2.21 0.62
C GLN A 140 -15.74 -1.93 -0.76
N ARG A 141 -14.98 -0.83 -0.91
CA ARG A 141 -14.45 -0.38 -2.21
C ARG A 141 -13.07 -0.94 -2.53
N LEU A 142 -12.25 -1.17 -1.51
CA LEU A 142 -10.86 -1.60 -1.66
C LEU A 142 -10.66 -3.09 -1.38
N GLY A 143 -11.44 -3.69 -0.47
CA GLY A 143 -11.37 -5.11 -0.11
C GLY A 143 -10.26 -5.39 0.90
N PHE A 144 -10.47 -5.00 2.16
CA PHE A 144 -9.51 -5.23 3.24
C PHE A 144 -9.58 -6.66 3.77
N ARG A 145 -8.43 -7.21 4.17
CA ARG A 145 -8.37 -8.53 4.80
C ARG A 145 -8.71 -8.47 6.28
N SER A 146 -8.18 -7.47 6.97
CA SER A 146 -8.41 -7.24 8.39
C SER A 146 -8.36 -5.76 8.71
N VAL A 147 -9.09 -5.35 9.75
CA VAL A 147 -9.14 -3.97 10.21
C VAL A 147 -8.97 -3.96 11.73
N CYS A 148 -8.17 -3.05 12.25
CA CYS A 148 -7.97 -2.88 13.69
C CYS A 148 -8.10 -1.41 14.09
N VAL A 149 -8.61 -1.16 15.29
CA VAL A 149 -8.74 0.18 15.89
C VAL A 149 -7.58 0.42 16.85
N ILE A 150 -6.99 1.61 16.82
CA ILE A 150 -5.89 2.04 17.70
C ILE A 150 -6.47 2.92 18.82
N GLY A 151 -6.45 2.38 20.04
CA GLY A 151 -6.98 3.04 21.24
C GLY A 151 -6.10 4.18 21.75
N GLU A 152 -6.66 5.01 22.63
CA GLU A 152 -5.88 6.07 23.31
C GLU A 152 -4.85 5.48 24.26
N GLY A 153 -3.63 6.06 24.29
CA GLY A 153 -2.51 5.54 25.07
C GLY A 153 -1.91 4.23 24.54
N SER A 154 -2.38 3.73 23.40
CA SER A 154 -1.78 2.57 22.74
C SER A 154 -0.76 3.00 21.69
N GLU A 155 0.34 2.24 21.64
CA GLU A 155 1.31 2.28 20.56
C GLU A 155 1.10 1.04 19.72
N ARG A 156 1.08 1.21 18.39
CA ARG A 156 1.10 0.08 17.45
C ARG A 156 2.20 0.28 16.45
N LYS A 157 2.83 -0.84 16.10
CA LYS A 157 3.86 -0.92 15.09
C LYS A 157 3.29 -1.59 13.86
N PHE A 158 3.39 -0.89 12.74
CA PHE A 158 3.18 -1.42 11.40
C PHE A 158 4.53 -1.47 10.70
N SER A 159 4.64 -2.21 9.59
CA SER A 159 5.93 -2.47 8.92
C SER A 159 6.66 -1.16 8.58
N GLY A 160 7.59 -0.74 9.44
CA GLY A 160 8.39 0.47 9.25
C GLY A 160 7.79 1.78 9.78
N VAL A 161 6.61 1.77 10.43
CA VAL A 161 5.99 2.96 11.03
C VAL A 161 5.49 2.68 12.45
N ASP A 162 6.01 3.44 13.39
CA ASP A 162 5.51 3.58 14.75
C ASP A 162 4.36 4.59 14.76
N ILE A 163 3.21 4.18 15.29
CA ILE A 163 2.03 5.02 15.43
C ILE A 163 1.77 5.20 16.92
N SER A 164 1.89 6.43 17.40
CA SER A 164 1.57 6.78 18.78
C SER A 164 0.43 7.79 18.84
N ARG A 165 -0.58 7.48 19.66
CA ARG A 165 -1.68 8.39 19.97
C ARG A 165 -1.37 9.09 21.29
N VAL A 166 -0.74 10.26 21.20
CA VAL A 166 -0.26 11.04 22.34
C VAL A 166 -1.40 11.71 23.10
N SER A 167 -2.41 12.21 22.39
CA SER A 167 -3.58 12.83 22.99
C SER A 167 -4.81 12.79 22.07
N THR A 168 -5.96 13.29 22.54
CA THR A 168 -7.17 13.36 21.73
C THR A 168 -6.99 14.24 20.50
N GLY A 169 -6.79 13.58 19.35
CA GLY A 169 -6.63 14.21 18.04
C GLY A 169 -5.18 14.49 17.63
N GLU A 170 -4.21 14.15 18.47
CA GLU A 170 -2.79 14.22 18.14
C GLU A 170 -2.24 12.82 17.93
N ILE A 171 -1.65 12.61 16.75
CA ILE A 171 -1.10 11.34 16.31
C ILE A 171 0.31 11.63 15.83
N HIS A 172 1.29 10.91 16.36
CA HIS A 172 2.65 10.97 15.86
C HIS A 172 2.93 9.72 15.05
N LEU A 173 3.56 9.93 13.89
CA LEU A 173 4.06 8.87 13.04
C LEU A 173 5.58 8.98 13.02
N SER A 174 6.26 7.88 13.27
CA SER A 174 7.72 7.84 13.33
C SER A 174 8.22 6.59 12.62
N GLN A 175 9.38 6.69 11.99
CA GLN A 175 10.14 5.51 11.53
C GLN A 175 11.33 5.24 12.45
N GLY A 176 11.35 5.88 13.62
CA GLY A 176 12.47 5.88 14.55
C GLY A 176 12.90 4.47 14.95
N SER A 177 11.95 3.59 15.30
CA SER A 177 12.30 2.23 15.70
C SER A 177 12.75 1.36 14.51
N TYR A 178 12.22 1.61 13.31
CA TYR A 178 12.66 0.94 12.09
C TYR A 178 14.10 1.30 11.72
N LEU A 179 14.47 2.57 11.92
CA LEU A 179 15.79 3.10 11.58
C LEU A 179 16.81 2.98 12.72
N GLU A 180 16.41 2.54 13.92
CA GLU A 180 17.25 2.53 15.12
C GLU A 180 18.56 1.75 14.94
N ASN A 181 18.56 0.74 14.05
CA ASN A 181 19.73 -0.09 13.74
C ASN A 181 20.20 0.02 12.28
N THR A 182 19.70 1.01 11.53
CA THR A 182 20.09 1.22 10.12
C THR A 182 21.07 2.37 10.01
N ASP A 183 22.31 2.09 9.60
CA ASP A 183 23.25 3.14 9.23
C ASP A 183 22.87 3.76 7.88
N THR A 184 22.18 4.88 7.95
CA THR A 184 21.76 5.65 6.77
C THR A 184 22.83 6.66 6.32
N ALA A 185 23.95 6.82 7.05
CA ALA A 185 24.99 7.80 6.71
C ALA A 185 25.53 7.65 5.27
N PRO A 186 25.83 6.42 4.78
CA PRO A 186 26.29 6.24 3.41
C PRO A 186 25.27 6.70 2.36
N LEU A 187 23.97 6.60 2.67
CA LEU A 187 22.88 6.93 1.77
C LEU A 187 22.81 8.44 1.50
N TRP A 188 22.99 9.25 2.54
CA TRP A 188 23.02 10.71 2.42
C TRP A 188 24.24 11.21 1.64
N GLU A 189 25.39 10.53 1.77
CA GLU A 189 26.57 10.83 0.96
C GLU A 189 26.34 10.54 -0.52
N ILE A 190 25.70 9.40 -0.84
CA ILE A 190 25.34 9.02 -2.21
C ILE A 190 24.35 10.02 -2.82
N LEU A 191 23.32 10.39 -2.07
CA LEU A 191 22.31 11.36 -2.52
C LEU A 191 22.84 12.80 -2.59
N LYS A 192 23.98 13.08 -1.94
CA LYS A 192 24.53 14.44 -1.78
C LYS A 192 23.56 15.39 -1.07
N GLU A 193 22.75 14.85 -0.17
CA GLU A 193 21.74 15.58 0.59
C GLU A 193 22.11 15.68 2.07
N LYS A 194 21.56 16.67 2.78
CA LYS A 194 21.73 16.77 4.22
C LYS A 194 20.70 15.89 4.92
N ARG A 195 21.18 15.02 5.82
CA ARG A 195 20.31 14.26 6.72
C ARG A 195 19.38 15.22 7.50
N PRO A 196 18.05 14.99 7.49
CA PRO A 196 17.12 15.78 8.28
C PRO A 196 17.42 15.67 9.79
N SER A 197 17.34 16.80 10.51
CA SER A 197 17.55 16.84 11.97
C SER A 197 16.38 16.27 12.77
N LYS A 198 15.20 16.12 12.16
CA LYS A 198 14.04 15.41 12.69
C LYS A 198 13.58 14.37 11.67
N PRO A 199 13.62 13.06 12.00
CA PRO A 199 13.14 12.01 11.10
C PRO A 199 11.62 11.77 11.18
N TRP A 200 10.90 12.59 11.95
CA TRP A 200 9.44 12.53 12.10
C TRP A 200 8.80 13.78 11.49
N LYS A 201 7.69 13.56 10.79
CA LYS A 201 6.80 14.61 10.30
C LYS A 201 5.56 14.59 11.19
N ASP A 202 5.46 15.58 12.07
CA ASP A 202 4.27 15.74 12.90
C ASP A 202 3.08 16.08 11.98
N LEU A 203 2.14 15.15 11.83
CA LEU A 203 0.89 15.41 11.11
C LEU A 203 -0.10 16.06 12.06
N ASP A 204 0.06 17.36 12.27
CA ASP A 204 -1.06 18.15 12.77
C ASP A 204 -1.94 18.55 11.57
N GLY A 205 -3.26 18.57 11.77
CA GLY A 205 -4.20 18.92 10.69
C GLY A 205 -4.05 20.36 10.17
N LYS A 206 -3.05 21.14 10.62
CA LYS A 206 -2.76 22.52 10.20
C LYS A 206 -1.51 22.62 9.31
N SER A 207 -0.58 21.66 9.41
CA SER A 207 0.71 21.63 8.71
C SER A 207 0.65 20.89 7.37
N ALA A 208 -0.40 20.08 7.16
CA ALA A 208 -0.68 19.42 5.89
C ALA A 208 -1.35 20.39 4.89
N LYS A 209 -0.55 21.19 4.16
CA LYS A 209 -1.05 21.90 2.97
C LYS A 209 -1.10 20.94 1.78
N PRO A 210 -2.17 20.94 0.96
CA PRO A 210 -2.22 20.17 -0.28
C PRO A 210 -1.00 20.46 -1.14
N SER A 211 -0.39 19.43 -1.72
CA SER A 211 0.63 19.65 -2.74
C SER A 211 0.01 20.42 -3.91
N THR A 212 0.74 21.41 -4.43
CA THR A 212 0.34 22.16 -5.63
C THR A 212 0.87 21.51 -6.91
N GLN A 213 1.66 20.45 -6.76
CA GLN A 213 2.31 19.74 -7.83
C GLN A 213 1.80 18.29 -7.80
N GLU A 214 1.32 17.79 -8.94
CA GLU A 214 1.16 16.35 -9.12
C GLU A 214 2.54 15.72 -8.87
N GLU A 215 2.67 14.94 -7.79
CA GLU A 215 3.86 14.12 -7.55
C GLU A 215 3.82 12.95 -8.54
N ILE A 216 4.28 13.22 -9.77
CA ILE A 216 4.51 12.18 -10.77
C ILE A 216 5.87 11.57 -10.47
N ASP A 217 5.89 10.31 -10.04
CA ASP A 217 7.13 9.55 -9.96
C ASP A 217 7.59 9.16 -11.37
N ASN A 218 8.35 10.06 -11.98
CA ASN A 218 8.90 9.92 -13.33
C ASN A 218 9.92 8.77 -13.45
N GLN A 219 10.33 8.10 -12.35
CA GLN A 219 11.24 6.95 -12.44
C GLN A 219 10.59 5.75 -13.12
N TYR A 220 9.26 5.63 -13.07
CA TYR A 220 8.52 4.49 -13.63
C TYR A 220 8.00 4.71 -15.06
N GLU A 221 8.11 5.93 -15.61
CA GLU A 221 7.76 6.19 -17.02
C GLU A 221 8.78 5.63 -18.00
N LYS A 222 10.01 5.37 -17.53
CA LYS A 222 11.06 4.78 -18.35
C LYS A 222 10.98 3.25 -18.24
N PRO A 223 10.92 2.51 -19.36
CA PRO A 223 11.05 1.06 -19.29
C PRO A 223 12.39 0.72 -18.62
N ILE A 224 12.34 -0.07 -17.54
CA ILE A 224 13.53 -0.65 -16.93
C ILE A 224 14.01 -1.76 -17.87
N CYS A 225 14.73 -1.38 -18.92
CA CYS A 225 15.46 -2.31 -19.78
C CYS A 225 16.75 -2.69 -19.07
N ALA A 226 16.68 -3.61 -18.10
CA ALA A 226 17.87 -4.30 -17.63
C ALA A 226 18.27 -5.33 -18.70
N GLY A 227 19.32 -5.05 -19.46
CA GLY A 227 19.92 -6.03 -20.36
C GLY A 227 20.45 -7.20 -19.53
N VAL A 228 19.80 -8.36 -19.65
CA VAL A 228 20.26 -9.60 -19.03
C VAL A 228 21.49 -10.05 -19.81
N GLY A 229 22.68 -9.77 -19.28
CA GLY A 229 23.90 -10.40 -19.75
C GLY A 229 23.77 -11.91 -19.54
N THR A 230 23.98 -12.67 -20.61
CA THR A 230 24.09 -14.13 -20.54
C THR A 230 25.23 -14.48 -19.59
N LEU A 231 24.93 -15.15 -18.49
CA LEU A 231 25.93 -15.86 -17.69
C LEU A 231 26.52 -16.95 -18.59
N GLN A 232 27.82 -16.85 -18.88
CA GLN A 232 28.64 -17.92 -19.44
C GLN A 232 28.95 -18.97 -18.37
#